data_AF-A0AAD8T1M8-F1
#
_entry.id   AF-A0AAD8T1M8-F1
#
_cell.length_a   1.000
_cell.length_b   1.000
_cell.length_c   1.000
_cell.angle_alpha   90.00
_cell.angle_beta   90.00
_cell.angle_gamma   90.00
#
_symmetry.space_group_name_H-M   'P 1'
#
loop_
_entity.id
_entity.type
_entity.pdbx_description
1 polymer ?
#
loop_
_entity_poly.entity_id
_entity_poly.type
_entity_poly.pdbx_seq_one_letter_code
_entity_poly.pdbx_strand_id
1 'polypeptide(L)'
;MAAEDLDWERSKISNQDLNLMKKLGLMKKDDAIRFPSEESYPNPPMEYRVSFVDHLIRGLSAPIHDFLRGLLFVYGIQLHQTILLCLLFLPFLRMEKSKNKLSLPKTIKVPLFMKVKSQPLIKDLLRIGTQFVGYREYASRTEEKLAEANERANTLAQQLEQSEKARKEAESDAVGARAEADKAKADAAGVEDLRKRLHDAETSLSDHITAQSAREEAILKRLKTQSRRFVARTAQEFQLEEPVNDPLLDALSFLEVHGSEAREGIDQAKAGLSRLFPYFFPKKEEPATFLDLAKSFNSAEDLGLKMRQENMKVAVESTVALVADSRQTIDWMKLIFDNYSPIPDPPEVFPSSLAKKSSVPVNLDDSSSVDLTEELKELRVQLQSVKKQSLILMEQSRESSEKEKIALQQAQDAITDKDAAVAEADAAASRENSMLQLLTDASLDMADVGQVVPKCLEKMSKRKRNFGKYDDIVTPVAEDMMDELLRMDSEFFVKGSYAEHSTRAVNNEHLTIDNILGNS
;
A
#
# COMPACT_ATOMS: atom_id res chain seq x y z
N MET A 1 -46.50 8.63 -16.33
CA MET A 1 -45.03 8.67 -16.51
C MET A 1 -44.76 9.84 -17.44
N ALA A 2 -44.20 10.93 -16.91
CA ALA A 2 -43.80 12.07 -17.72
C ALA A 2 -42.59 11.65 -18.56
N ALA A 3 -42.63 11.94 -19.87
CA ALA A 3 -41.48 11.78 -20.74
C ALA A 3 -40.47 12.86 -20.34
N GLU A 4 -39.31 12.45 -19.84
CA GLU A 4 -38.19 13.35 -19.63
C GLU A 4 -37.74 13.88 -20.99
N ASP A 5 -37.74 15.20 -21.13
CA ASP A 5 -37.25 15.91 -22.31
C ASP A 5 -35.77 15.53 -22.52
N LEU A 6 -35.52 14.72 -23.55
CA LEU A 6 -34.17 14.42 -24.03
C LEU A 6 -33.61 15.66 -24.73
N ASP A 7 -33.20 16.64 -23.93
CA ASP A 7 -32.44 17.79 -24.39
C ASP A 7 -31.12 17.28 -24.99
N TRP A 8 -30.85 17.68 -26.23
CA TRP A 8 -29.65 17.28 -26.95
C TRP A 8 -28.41 17.71 -26.17
N GLU A 9 -27.53 16.76 -25.85
CA GLU A 9 -26.30 17.06 -25.11
C GLU A 9 -25.47 18.11 -25.88
N ARG A 10 -25.27 19.27 -25.25
CA ARG A 10 -24.39 20.31 -25.80
C ARG A 10 -22.97 19.74 -25.94
N SER A 11 -22.35 20.01 -27.08
CA SER A 11 -20.95 19.68 -27.30
C SER A 11 -20.08 20.21 -26.15
N LYS A 12 -19.27 19.33 -25.56
CA LYS A 12 -18.33 19.64 -24.46
C LYS A 12 -17.04 20.31 -24.96
N ILE A 13 -16.94 20.60 -26.26
CA ILE A 13 -15.78 21.26 -26.85
C ILE A 13 -15.69 22.68 -26.31
N SER A 14 -14.64 22.95 -25.55
CA SER A 14 -14.37 24.26 -24.99
C SER A 14 -13.66 25.17 -26.00
N ASN A 15 -13.67 26.48 -25.74
CA ASN A 15 -12.86 27.43 -26.51
C ASN A 15 -11.35 27.14 -26.41
N GLN A 16 -10.90 26.45 -25.36
CA GLN A 16 -9.49 26.04 -25.23
C GLN A 16 -9.13 24.95 -26.24
N ASP A 17 -10.03 23.97 -26.45
CA ASP A 17 -9.84 22.89 -27.42
C ASP A 17 -9.79 23.43 -28.85
N LEU A 18 -10.59 24.44 -29.15
CA LEU A 18 -10.54 25.13 -30.44
C LEU A 18 -9.24 25.88 -30.66
N ASN A 19 -8.75 26.61 -29.66
CA ASN A 19 -7.46 27.29 -29.74
C ASN A 19 -6.31 26.28 -29.90
N LEU A 20 -6.41 25.10 -29.27
CA LEU A 20 -5.49 24.01 -29.47
C LEU A 20 -5.53 23.51 -30.93
N MET A 21 -6.72 23.25 -31.48
CA MET A 21 -6.87 22.80 -32.87
C MET A 21 -6.40 23.85 -33.89
N LYS A 22 -6.59 25.14 -33.61
CA LYS A 22 -6.01 26.24 -34.39
C LYS A 22 -4.49 26.23 -34.33
N LYS A 23 -3.91 26.09 -33.14
CA LYS A 23 -2.46 26.02 -32.93
C LYS A 23 -1.85 24.80 -33.63
N LEU A 24 -2.58 23.70 -33.72
CA LEU A 24 -2.18 22.48 -34.43
C LEU A 24 -2.36 22.56 -35.95
N GLY A 25 -2.88 23.67 -36.49
CA GLY A 25 -3.09 23.84 -37.94
C GLY A 25 -4.18 22.94 -38.52
N LEU A 26 -4.99 22.31 -37.67
CA LEU A 26 -6.09 21.42 -38.07
C LEU A 26 -7.30 22.20 -38.59
N MET A 27 -7.35 23.51 -38.34
CA MET A 27 -8.39 24.40 -38.84
C MET A 27 -7.81 25.38 -39.87
N LYS A 28 -8.44 25.47 -41.04
CA LYS A 28 -7.88 26.19 -42.20
C LYS A 28 -8.23 27.67 -42.28
N LYS A 29 -9.26 28.18 -41.56
CA LYS A 29 -9.66 29.61 -41.53
C LYS A 29 -10.44 29.94 -40.25
N ASP A 30 -10.27 31.16 -39.74
CA ASP A 30 -10.87 31.61 -38.47
C ASP A 30 -12.41 31.72 -38.49
N ASP A 31 -13.02 31.84 -39.68
CA ASP A 31 -14.47 32.04 -39.83
C ASP A 31 -15.24 30.79 -40.28
N ALA A 32 -14.58 29.63 -40.39
CA ALA A 32 -15.20 28.43 -40.96
C ALA A 32 -16.12 27.69 -39.98
N ILE A 33 -16.02 27.95 -38.68
CA ILE A 33 -16.86 27.33 -37.65
C ILE A 33 -17.58 28.43 -36.88
N ARG A 34 -18.87 28.59 -37.17
CA ARG A 34 -19.78 29.45 -36.43
C ARG A 34 -20.55 28.56 -35.45
N PHE A 35 -20.44 28.84 -34.16
CA PHE A 35 -21.32 28.17 -33.19
C PHE A 35 -22.74 28.71 -33.36
N PRO A 36 -23.78 27.85 -33.32
CA PRO A 36 -25.15 28.30 -33.25
C PRO A 36 -25.32 29.05 -31.94
N SER A 37 -25.49 30.37 -32.00
CA SER A 37 -25.68 31.21 -30.82
C SER A 37 -27.14 31.12 -30.36
N GLU A 38 -28.04 31.80 -31.07
CA GLU A 38 -29.48 31.91 -30.77
C GLU A 38 -30.34 31.48 -31.97
N GLU A 39 -29.81 30.65 -32.86
CA GLU A 39 -30.62 30.10 -33.95
C GLU A 39 -31.60 29.08 -33.35
N SER A 40 -32.90 29.24 -33.69
CA SER A 40 -33.96 28.39 -33.17
C SER A 40 -33.75 26.95 -33.63
N TYR A 41 -33.57 26.05 -32.66
CA TYR A 41 -33.59 24.62 -32.95
C TYR A 41 -34.99 24.24 -33.40
N PRO A 42 -35.15 23.66 -34.60
CA PRO A 42 -36.46 23.20 -35.00
C PRO A 42 -36.86 22.06 -34.06
N ASN A 43 -38.01 22.21 -33.41
CA ASN A 43 -38.61 21.18 -32.56
C ASN A 43 -39.75 20.49 -33.33
N PRO A 44 -39.43 19.59 -34.27
CA PRO A 44 -40.46 18.90 -35.05
C PRO A 44 -41.31 18.01 -34.12
N PRO A 45 -42.62 17.87 -34.37
CA PRO A 45 -43.43 16.86 -33.71
C PRO A 45 -42.83 15.46 -33.93
N MET A 46 -43.14 14.51 -33.04
CA MET A 46 -42.51 13.18 -32.92
C MET A 46 -42.46 12.32 -34.21
N GLU A 47 -43.20 12.71 -35.25
CA GLU A 47 -43.28 12.03 -36.55
C GLU A 47 -42.52 12.74 -37.70
N TYR A 48 -41.96 13.92 -37.43
CA TYR A 48 -41.25 14.72 -38.43
C TYR A 48 -39.75 14.69 -38.18
N ARG A 49 -38.97 14.60 -39.27
CA ARG A 49 -37.51 14.72 -39.22
C ARG A 49 -37.08 15.95 -40.00
N VAL A 50 -36.21 16.74 -39.41
CA VAL A 50 -35.60 17.89 -40.08
C VAL A 50 -34.35 17.38 -40.81
N SER A 51 -34.24 17.68 -42.10
CA SER A 51 -33.03 17.42 -42.87
C SER A 51 -32.63 18.68 -43.62
N PHE A 52 -31.32 18.90 -43.77
CA PHE A 52 -30.83 20.01 -44.57
C PHE A 52 -31.16 19.77 -46.05
N VAL A 53 -31.76 20.77 -46.70
CA VAL A 53 -32.11 20.72 -48.13
C VAL A 53 -30.91 20.35 -49.00
N ASP A 54 -29.72 20.82 -48.61
CA ASP A 54 -28.44 20.50 -49.24
C ASP A 54 -28.07 19.00 -49.20
N HIS A 55 -28.58 18.22 -48.23
CA HIS A 55 -28.40 16.77 -48.18
C HIS A 55 -29.39 16.03 -49.07
N LEU A 56 -30.63 16.52 -49.19
CA LEU A 56 -31.61 16.03 -50.17
C LEU A 56 -31.10 16.18 -51.60
N ILE A 57 -30.60 17.37 -51.95
CA ILE A 57 -30.11 17.65 -53.31
C ILE A 57 -28.89 16.78 -53.67
N ARG A 58 -28.05 16.42 -52.69
CA ARG A 58 -26.87 15.58 -52.90
C ARG A 58 -27.16 14.07 -52.81
N GLY A 59 -28.41 13.66 -52.66
CA GLY A 59 -28.80 12.24 -52.53
C GLY A 59 -28.40 11.60 -51.19
N LEU A 60 -28.12 12.42 -50.18
CA LEU A 60 -27.72 12.02 -48.83
C LEU A 60 -28.88 12.09 -47.83
N SER A 61 -30.11 12.26 -48.32
CA SER A 61 -31.29 12.36 -47.47
C SER A 61 -31.78 11.00 -47.02
N ALA A 62 -31.85 10.85 -45.69
CA ALA A 62 -32.12 9.65 -44.92
C ALA A 62 -30.91 8.72 -44.78
N PRO A 63 -30.64 8.18 -43.56
CA PRO A 63 -29.62 7.17 -43.38
C PRO A 63 -29.97 5.99 -44.30
N ILE A 64 -29.08 5.73 -45.26
CA ILE A 64 -29.11 4.52 -46.07
C ILE A 64 -29.15 3.36 -45.08
N HIS A 65 -30.24 2.61 -45.07
CA HIS A 65 -30.41 1.44 -44.19
C HIS A 65 -29.11 0.61 -44.21
N ASP A 66 -28.59 0.21 -43.05
CA ASP A 66 -27.24 -0.38 -42.94
C ASP A 66 -27.03 -1.57 -43.88
N PHE A 67 -28.10 -2.33 -44.15
CA PHE A 67 -28.15 -3.34 -45.20
C PHE A 67 -27.72 -2.83 -46.60
N LEU A 68 -28.29 -1.73 -47.09
CA LEU A 68 -27.95 -1.16 -48.40
C LEU A 68 -26.53 -0.59 -48.40
N ARG A 69 -26.06 -0.05 -47.27
CA ARG A 69 -24.68 0.43 -47.12
C ARG A 69 -23.67 -0.72 -47.15
N GLY A 70 -23.96 -1.82 -46.45
CA GLY A 70 -23.17 -3.04 -46.49
C GLY A 70 -23.16 -3.68 -47.88
N LEU A 71 -24.31 -3.69 -48.57
CA LEU A 71 -24.43 -4.18 -49.94
C LEU A 71 -23.56 -3.36 -50.91
N LEU A 72 -23.68 -2.03 -50.88
CA LEU A 72 -22.88 -1.14 -51.72
C LEU A 72 -21.38 -1.27 -51.46
N PHE A 73 -20.98 -1.48 -50.20
CA PHE A 73 -19.59 -1.71 -49.82
C PHE A 73 -19.05 -3.04 -50.32
N VAL A 74 -19.80 -4.14 -50.16
CA VAL A 74 -19.39 -5.48 -50.60
C VAL A 74 -19.24 -5.56 -52.12
N TYR A 75 -20.11 -4.89 -52.87
CA TYR A 75 -20.06 -4.90 -54.33
C TYR A 75 -19.26 -3.72 -54.93
N GLY A 76 -18.69 -2.84 -54.10
CA GLY A 76 -17.91 -1.68 -54.55
C GLY A 76 -18.71 -0.65 -55.36
N ILE A 77 -20.04 -0.62 -55.21
CA ILE A 77 -20.94 0.22 -56.00
C ILE A 77 -21.13 1.56 -55.29
N GLN A 78 -20.96 2.66 -56.02
CA GLN A 78 -21.21 3.99 -55.49
C GLN A 78 -22.70 4.35 -55.66
N LEU A 79 -23.33 4.94 -54.63
CA LEU A 79 -24.78 5.16 -54.57
C LEU A 79 -25.36 5.90 -55.80
N HIS A 80 -24.59 6.80 -56.41
CA HIS A 80 -25.01 7.53 -57.61
C HIS A 80 -25.14 6.63 -58.85
N GLN A 81 -24.47 5.47 -58.89
CA GLN A 81 -24.66 4.48 -59.95
C GLN A 81 -25.99 3.72 -59.80
N THR A 82 -26.46 3.51 -58.56
CA THR A 82 -27.76 2.87 -58.28
C THR A 82 -28.97 3.79 -58.48
N ILE A 83 -28.80 5.12 -58.41
CA ILE A 83 -29.90 6.08 -58.61
C ILE A 83 -30.46 6.02 -60.04
N LEU A 84 -29.62 5.72 -61.04
CA LEU A 84 -30.08 5.50 -62.42
C LEU A 84 -30.96 4.24 -62.56
N LEU A 85 -30.63 3.19 -61.81
CA LEU A 85 -31.39 1.93 -61.82
C LEU A 85 -32.73 2.08 -61.07
N CYS A 86 -32.74 2.80 -59.94
CA CYS A 86 -33.96 3.02 -59.16
C CYS A 86 -34.98 3.93 -59.88
N LEU A 87 -34.53 4.91 -60.68
CA LEU A 87 -35.42 5.74 -61.49
C LEU A 87 -36.09 4.96 -62.65
N LEU A 88 -35.45 3.90 -63.14
CA LEU A 88 -36.03 2.99 -64.14
C LEU A 88 -37.07 2.02 -63.54
N PHE A 89 -36.98 1.67 -62.25
CA PHE A 89 -37.86 0.68 -61.61
C PHE A 89 -39.07 1.28 -60.87
N LEU A 90 -39.04 2.56 -60.48
CA LEU A 90 -40.16 3.23 -59.80
C LEU A 90 -41.49 3.30 -60.59
N PRO A 91 -41.53 3.35 -61.94
CA PRO A 91 -42.79 3.26 -62.69
C PRO A 91 -43.46 1.88 -62.57
N PHE A 92 -42.69 0.81 -62.36
CA PHE A 92 -43.20 -0.56 -62.42
C PHE A 92 -43.92 -0.97 -61.12
N LEU A 93 -43.45 -0.50 -59.96
CA LEU A 93 -44.05 -0.81 -58.66
C LEU A 93 -45.26 0.07 -58.31
N ARG A 94 -45.45 1.21 -58.96
CA ARG A 94 -46.61 2.10 -58.73
C ARG A 94 -47.90 1.59 -59.40
N MET A 95 -47.83 0.60 -60.29
CA MET A 95 -48.98 0.03 -61.01
C MET A 95 -49.69 -1.11 -60.26
N GLU A 96 -49.13 -1.65 -59.17
CA GLU A 96 -49.66 -2.89 -58.55
C GLU A 96 -50.49 -2.67 -57.26
N LYS A 97 -50.64 -1.42 -56.78
CA LYS A 97 -51.49 -1.09 -55.61
C LYS A 97 -52.60 -0.10 -55.96
N SER A 98 -53.52 -0.51 -56.84
CA SER A 98 -54.85 0.11 -56.92
C SER A 98 -55.90 -0.94 -57.31
N LYS A 99 -56.27 -1.76 -56.33
CA LYS A 99 -57.53 -2.52 -56.35
C LYS A 99 -58.14 -2.45 -54.97
N ASN A 100 -58.94 -1.41 -54.72
CA ASN A 100 -60.04 -1.48 -53.78
C ASN A 100 -61.09 -0.37 -54.03
N LYS A 101 -62.29 -0.85 -54.39
CA LYS A 101 -63.64 -0.30 -54.16
C LYS A 101 -63.94 1.12 -54.66
N LEU A 102 -64.37 1.23 -55.92
CA LEU A 102 -65.47 2.13 -56.28
C LEU A 102 -66.53 1.35 -57.08
N SER A 103 -67.76 1.41 -56.58
CA SER A 103 -68.97 0.88 -57.22
C SER A 103 -69.42 1.79 -58.36
N LEU A 104 -69.65 1.25 -59.55
CA LEU A 104 -70.49 1.90 -60.59
C LEU A 104 -71.19 0.81 -61.44
N PRO A 105 -72.34 1.13 -62.06
CA PRO A 105 -73.33 0.15 -62.49
C PRO A 105 -73.07 -0.45 -63.87
N LYS A 106 -73.69 -1.61 -64.02
CA LYS A 106 -74.06 -2.42 -65.18
C LYS A 106 -73.72 -1.94 -66.61
N THR A 107 -73.41 -2.99 -67.39
CA THR A 107 -73.49 -3.16 -68.85
C THR A 107 -72.37 -2.58 -69.69
N ILE A 108 -71.45 -3.46 -70.12
CA ILE A 108 -71.05 -3.67 -71.53
C ILE A 108 -70.42 -5.08 -71.61
N LYS A 109 -70.96 -5.91 -72.52
CA LYS A 109 -70.41 -7.22 -72.90
C LYS A 109 -69.30 -7.00 -73.92
N VAL A 110 -68.10 -7.51 -73.67
CA VAL A 110 -67.12 -7.86 -74.71
C VAL A 110 -66.35 -9.12 -74.26
N PRO A 111 -66.21 -10.15 -75.11
CA PRO A 111 -65.53 -11.39 -74.73
C PRO A 111 -64.05 -11.33 -75.11
N LEU A 112 -63.14 -11.58 -74.18
CA LEU A 112 -61.79 -12.04 -74.51
C LEU A 112 -61.30 -13.02 -73.45
N PHE A 113 -61.55 -14.30 -73.72
CA PHE A 113 -60.90 -15.41 -73.03
C PHE A 113 -59.46 -15.50 -73.55
N MET A 114 -58.49 -14.98 -72.81
CA MET A 114 -57.10 -15.42 -72.93
C MET A 114 -56.80 -16.42 -71.81
N LYS A 115 -56.80 -17.69 -72.19
CA LYS A 115 -56.38 -18.83 -71.37
C LYS A 115 -54.86 -18.82 -71.31
N VAL A 116 -54.29 -18.05 -70.38
CA VAL A 116 -52.85 -18.08 -70.10
C VAL A 116 -52.55 -19.41 -69.41
N LYS A 117 -51.90 -20.33 -70.13
CA LYS A 117 -51.30 -21.53 -69.54
C LYS A 117 -50.29 -21.08 -68.49
N SER A 118 -50.55 -21.43 -67.24
CA SER A 118 -49.60 -21.30 -66.13
C SER A 118 -48.28 -21.97 -66.51
N GLN A 119 -47.25 -21.17 -66.76
CA GLN A 119 -45.91 -21.66 -67.04
C GLN A 119 -45.22 -22.17 -65.75
N PRO A 120 -44.28 -23.13 -65.85
CA PRO A 120 -43.55 -23.70 -64.72
C PRO A 120 -42.75 -22.68 -63.90
N LEU A 121 -42.44 -21.51 -64.46
CA LEU A 121 -41.68 -20.42 -63.84
C LEU A 121 -42.24 -19.90 -62.50
N ILE A 122 -43.56 -19.92 -62.29
CA ILE A 122 -44.15 -19.43 -61.04
C ILE A 122 -43.85 -20.39 -59.88
N LYS A 123 -43.78 -21.71 -60.15
CA LYS A 123 -43.41 -22.71 -59.14
C LYS A 123 -41.94 -22.59 -58.75
N ASP A 124 -41.06 -22.28 -59.70
CA ASP A 124 -39.64 -22.12 -59.44
C ASP A 124 -39.35 -20.79 -58.71
N LEU A 125 -40.07 -19.70 -59.01
CA LEU A 125 -39.98 -18.46 -58.24
C LEU A 125 -40.45 -18.60 -56.78
N LEU A 126 -41.53 -19.36 -56.54
CA LEU A 126 -41.99 -19.68 -55.18
C LEU A 126 -41.00 -20.59 -54.43
N ARG A 127 -40.30 -21.48 -55.15
CA ARG A 127 -39.24 -22.34 -54.58
C ARG A 127 -37.96 -21.57 -54.26
N ILE A 128 -37.61 -20.56 -55.07
CA ILE A 128 -36.50 -19.64 -54.77
C ILE A 128 -36.86 -18.74 -53.58
N GLY A 129 -38.08 -18.19 -53.55
CA GLY A 129 -38.54 -17.34 -52.45
C GLY A 129 -38.54 -18.04 -51.08
N THR A 130 -38.80 -19.36 -51.04
CA THR A 130 -38.73 -20.16 -49.81
C THR A 130 -37.30 -20.46 -49.36
N GLN A 131 -36.30 -20.46 -50.26
CA GLN A 131 -34.89 -20.52 -49.89
C GLN A 131 -34.39 -19.21 -49.26
N PHE A 132 -34.96 -18.06 -49.65
CA PHE A 132 -34.61 -16.76 -49.07
C PHE A 132 -35.12 -16.55 -47.63
N VAL A 133 -36.16 -17.29 -47.19
CA VAL A 133 -36.66 -17.21 -45.81
C VAL A 133 -35.59 -17.68 -44.80
N GLY A 134 -34.76 -18.67 -45.16
CA GLY A 134 -33.66 -19.14 -44.30
C GLY A 134 -32.50 -18.14 -44.17
N TYR A 135 -32.28 -17.27 -45.15
CA TYR A 135 -31.25 -16.23 -45.08
C TYR A 135 -31.59 -15.13 -44.09
N ARG A 136 -32.89 -14.87 -43.86
CA ARG A 136 -33.32 -13.90 -42.85
C ARG A 136 -32.95 -14.35 -41.44
N GLU A 137 -33.17 -15.63 -41.12
CA GLU A 137 -32.80 -16.20 -39.82
C GLU A 137 -31.28 -16.28 -39.64
N TYR A 138 -30.53 -16.55 -40.72
CA TYR A 138 -29.07 -16.53 -40.69
C TYR A 138 -28.53 -15.11 -40.46
N ALA A 139 -29.09 -14.11 -41.14
CA ALA A 139 -28.73 -12.69 -40.97
C ALA A 139 -28.99 -12.22 -39.53
N SER A 140 -30.15 -12.57 -38.95
CA SER A 140 -30.45 -12.23 -37.56
C SER A 140 -29.49 -12.89 -36.56
N ARG A 141 -29.08 -14.14 -36.78
CA ARG A 141 -28.06 -14.79 -35.93
C ARG A 141 -26.67 -14.18 -36.08
N THR A 142 -26.33 -13.63 -37.25
CA THR A 142 -25.06 -12.93 -37.45
C THR A 142 -25.06 -11.53 -36.83
N GLU A 143 -26.19 -10.83 -36.86
CA GLU A 143 -26.36 -9.54 -36.18
C GLU A 143 -26.27 -9.69 -34.66
N GLU A 144 -26.88 -10.73 -34.09
CA GLU A 144 -26.78 -11.06 -32.66
C GLU A 144 -25.33 -11.34 -32.24
N LYS A 145 -24.59 -12.16 -33.02
CA LYS A 145 -23.17 -12.42 -32.77
C LYS A 145 -22.29 -11.19 -32.93
N LEU A 146 -22.64 -10.29 -33.84
CA LEU A 146 -21.92 -9.03 -34.04
C LEU A 146 -22.15 -8.09 -32.84
N ALA A 147 -23.39 -8.03 -32.35
CA ALA A 147 -23.74 -7.26 -31.15
C ALA A 147 -23.00 -7.78 -29.91
N GLU A 148 -22.99 -9.11 -29.69
CA GLU A 148 -22.20 -9.72 -28.61
C GLU A 148 -20.70 -9.43 -28.74
N ALA A 149 -20.14 -9.51 -29.95
CA ALA A 149 -18.73 -9.21 -30.19
C ALA A 149 -18.41 -7.74 -29.89
N ASN A 150 -19.33 -6.83 -30.22
CA ASN A 150 -19.16 -5.40 -29.95
C ASN A 150 -19.27 -5.08 -28.46
N GLU A 151 -20.16 -5.76 -27.73
CA GLU A 151 -20.25 -5.66 -26.27
C GLU A 151 -18.97 -6.18 -25.59
N ARG A 152 -18.44 -7.32 -26.06
CA ARG A 152 -17.14 -7.85 -25.61
C ARG A 152 -15.98 -6.90 -25.90
N ALA A 153 -15.99 -6.22 -27.05
CA ALA A 153 -14.96 -5.23 -27.38
C ALA A 153 -15.04 -4.01 -26.43
N ASN A 154 -16.23 -3.53 -26.11
CA ASN A 154 -16.42 -2.42 -25.19
C ASN A 154 -16.02 -2.77 -23.74
N THR A 155 -16.34 -3.98 -23.28
CA THR A 155 -15.91 -4.43 -21.94
C THR A 155 -14.40 -4.58 -21.85
N LEU A 156 -13.73 -5.09 -22.89
CA LEU A 156 -12.26 -5.14 -22.95
C LEU A 156 -11.64 -3.74 -22.98
N ALA A 157 -12.24 -2.79 -23.70
CA ALA A 157 -11.77 -1.40 -23.72
C ALA A 157 -11.84 -0.75 -22.33
N GLN A 158 -12.94 -0.98 -21.59
CA GLN A 158 -13.07 -0.51 -20.20
C GLN A 158 -12.05 -1.16 -19.26
N GLN A 159 -11.80 -2.47 -19.41
CA GLN A 159 -10.78 -3.16 -18.62
C GLN A 159 -9.37 -2.62 -18.90
N LEU A 160 -9.05 -2.32 -20.17
CA LEU A 160 -7.78 -1.71 -20.54
C LEU A 160 -7.62 -0.32 -19.92
N GLU A 161 -8.66 0.51 -19.98
CA GLU A 161 -8.63 1.85 -19.36
C GLU A 161 -8.44 1.78 -17.84
N GLN A 162 -9.13 0.85 -17.16
CA GLN A 162 -8.93 0.61 -15.73
C GLN A 162 -7.52 0.12 -15.42
N SER A 163 -6.96 -0.79 -16.22
CA SER A 163 -5.60 -1.29 -16.03
C SER A 163 -4.55 -0.19 -16.25
N GLU A 164 -4.77 0.72 -17.20
CA GLU A 164 -3.85 1.83 -17.46
C GLU A 164 -3.90 2.86 -16.33
N LYS A 165 -5.08 3.10 -15.75
CA LYS A 165 -5.23 3.94 -14.56
C LYS A 165 -4.50 3.34 -13.36
N ALA A 166 -4.67 2.04 -13.10
CA ALA A 166 -3.95 1.34 -12.03
C ALA A 166 -2.43 1.36 -12.25
N ARG A 167 -1.96 1.24 -13.50
CA ARG A 167 -0.53 1.34 -13.82
C ARG A 167 0.02 2.73 -13.53
N LYS A 168 -0.70 3.80 -13.87
CA LYS A 168 -0.28 5.19 -13.60
C LYS A 168 -0.21 5.48 -12.10
N GLU A 169 -1.15 4.93 -11.32
CA GLU A 169 -1.15 5.03 -9.86
C GLU A 169 0.06 4.30 -9.24
N ALA A 170 0.31 3.06 -9.66
CA ALA A 170 1.49 2.30 -9.24
C ALA A 170 2.81 2.99 -9.64
N GLU A 171 2.85 3.64 -10.81
CA GLU A 171 4.02 4.41 -11.25
C GLU A 171 4.25 5.66 -10.37
N SER A 172 3.18 6.37 -9.97
CA SER A 172 3.31 7.49 -9.03
C SER A 172 3.78 7.05 -7.64
N ASP A 173 3.28 5.90 -7.16
CA ASP A 173 3.69 5.35 -5.86
C ASP A 173 5.16 4.91 -5.88
N ALA A 174 5.60 4.30 -6.98
CA ALA A 174 7.00 3.90 -7.17
C ALA A 174 7.95 5.11 -7.22
N VAL A 175 7.52 6.25 -7.79
CA VAL A 175 8.29 7.49 -7.76
C VAL A 175 8.38 8.05 -6.34
N GLY A 176 7.29 8.02 -5.58
CA GLY A 176 7.28 8.41 -4.17
C GLY A 176 8.25 7.57 -3.33
N ALA A 177 8.18 6.24 -3.47
CA ALA A 177 9.06 5.31 -2.77
C ALA A 177 10.55 5.51 -3.12
N ARG A 178 10.88 5.83 -4.38
CA ARG A 178 12.26 6.16 -4.78
C ARG A 178 12.76 7.44 -4.12
N ALA A 179 11.94 8.48 -4.07
CA ALA A 179 12.31 9.74 -3.42
C ALA A 179 12.57 9.55 -1.92
N GLU A 180 11.75 8.74 -1.25
CA GLU A 180 11.93 8.41 0.16
C GLU A 180 13.19 7.55 0.39
N ALA A 181 13.46 6.58 -0.48
CA ALA A 181 14.69 5.79 -0.43
C ALA A 181 15.95 6.63 -0.62
N ASP A 182 15.93 7.63 -1.50
CA ASP A 182 17.07 8.52 -1.71
C ASP A 182 17.27 9.49 -0.53
N LYS A 183 16.19 9.93 0.12
CA LYS A 183 16.26 10.67 1.39
C LYS A 183 16.90 9.80 2.49
N ALA A 184 16.46 8.55 2.62
CA ALA A 184 17.01 7.62 3.61
C ALA A 184 18.51 7.32 3.38
N LYS A 185 18.97 7.28 2.12
CA LYS A 185 20.40 7.17 1.80
C LYS A 185 21.19 8.42 2.21
N ALA A 186 20.63 9.62 2.03
CA ALA A 186 21.27 10.85 2.46
C ALA A 186 21.40 10.90 3.99
N ASP A 187 20.34 10.49 4.71
CA ASP A 187 20.35 10.40 6.17
C ASP A 187 21.38 9.35 6.66
N ALA A 188 21.48 8.20 5.99
CA ALA A 188 22.47 7.17 6.30
C ALA A 188 23.92 7.66 6.12
N ALA A 189 24.19 8.49 5.11
CA ALA A 189 25.51 9.10 4.93
C ALA A 189 25.86 10.06 6.10
N GLY A 190 24.87 10.79 6.63
CA GLY A 190 25.04 11.63 7.82
C GLY A 190 25.36 10.84 9.08
N VAL A 191 24.74 9.66 9.25
CA VAL A 191 25.02 8.76 10.39
C VAL A 191 26.46 8.25 10.35
N GLU A 192 26.99 7.93 9.17
CA GLU A 192 28.36 7.43 9.05
C GLU A 192 29.41 8.51 9.37
N ASP A 193 29.17 9.77 9.00
CA ASP A 193 30.03 10.89 9.43
C ASP A 193 30.00 11.07 10.96
N LEU A 194 28.83 10.96 11.58
CA LEU A 194 28.69 11.03 13.04
C LEU A 194 29.43 9.88 13.73
N ARG A 195 29.37 8.66 13.20
CA ARG A 195 30.14 7.52 13.74
C ARG A 195 31.64 7.75 13.67
N LYS A 196 32.12 8.29 12.54
CA LYS A 196 33.54 8.63 12.41
C LYS A 196 33.97 9.66 13.44
N ARG A 197 33.18 10.73 13.62
CA ARG A 197 33.44 11.77 14.62
C ARG A 197 33.41 11.23 16.06
N LEU A 198 32.51 10.28 16.34
CA LEU A 198 32.45 9.61 17.64
C LEU A 198 33.73 8.80 17.88
N HIS A 199 34.17 8.01 16.88
CA HIS A 199 35.38 7.21 16.99
C HIS A 199 36.65 8.06 17.16
N ASP A 200 36.75 9.19 16.43
CA ASP A 200 37.84 10.15 16.60
C ASP A 200 37.83 10.77 18.01
N ALA A 201 36.65 11.06 18.55
CA ALA A 201 36.50 11.58 19.91
C ALA A 201 36.85 10.55 20.99
N GLU A 202 36.44 9.29 20.82
CA GLU A 202 36.80 8.17 21.71
C GLU A 202 38.31 7.94 21.74
N THR A 203 38.95 7.97 20.56
CA THR A 203 40.40 7.82 20.44
C THR A 203 41.13 8.97 21.14
N SER A 204 40.68 10.21 20.93
CA SER A 204 41.21 11.40 21.62
C SER A 204 41.05 11.33 23.14
N LEU A 205 39.92 10.80 23.63
CA LEU A 205 39.69 10.62 25.06
C LEU A 205 40.62 9.54 25.65
N SER A 206 40.81 8.43 24.94
CA SER A 206 41.75 7.37 25.33
C SER A 206 43.19 7.90 25.42
N ASP A 207 43.62 8.71 24.45
CA ASP A 207 44.93 9.37 24.45
C ASP A 207 45.07 10.34 25.63
N HIS A 208 44.01 11.07 25.97
CA HIS A 208 44.01 11.94 27.15
C HIS A 208 44.13 11.15 28.46
N ILE A 209 43.40 10.04 28.59
CA ILE A 209 43.46 9.16 29.77
C ILE A 209 44.87 8.58 29.93
N THR A 210 45.46 8.05 28.87
CA THR A 210 46.83 7.50 28.92
C THR A 210 47.86 8.58 29.27
N ALA A 211 47.73 9.79 28.71
CA ALA A 211 48.57 10.93 29.07
C ALA A 211 48.41 11.35 30.54
N GLN A 212 47.19 11.30 31.07
CA GLN A 212 46.91 11.59 32.48
C GLN A 212 47.52 10.52 33.40
N SER A 213 47.33 9.24 33.10
CA SER A 213 47.94 8.15 33.88
C SER A 213 49.47 8.25 33.91
N ALA A 214 50.10 8.59 32.78
CA ALA A 214 51.54 8.82 32.72
C ALA A 214 51.99 10.00 33.61
N ARG A 215 51.20 11.08 33.67
CA ARG A 215 51.47 12.22 34.58
C ARG A 215 51.33 11.81 36.05
N GLU A 216 50.29 11.06 36.39
CA GLU A 216 50.05 10.57 37.76
C GLU A 216 51.17 9.63 38.23
N GLU A 217 51.63 8.71 37.38
CA GLU A 217 52.78 7.85 37.68
C GLU A 217 54.07 8.65 37.92
N ALA A 218 54.31 9.70 37.11
CA ALA A 218 55.46 10.57 37.30
C ALA A 218 55.41 11.31 38.65
N ILE A 219 54.22 11.77 39.06
CA ILE A 219 53.99 12.40 40.37
C ILE A 219 54.25 11.38 41.50
N LEU A 220 53.70 10.17 41.40
CA LEU A 220 53.90 9.11 42.39
C LEU A 220 55.38 8.74 42.52
N LYS A 221 56.12 8.67 41.41
CA LYS A 221 57.57 8.40 41.42
C LYS A 221 58.35 9.53 42.14
N ARG A 222 57.96 10.79 41.92
CA ARG A 222 58.55 11.94 42.62
C ARG A 222 58.26 11.91 44.12
N LEU A 223 57.01 11.63 44.50
CA LEU A 223 56.59 11.50 45.90
C LEU A 223 57.32 10.35 46.62
N LYS A 224 57.41 9.17 45.99
CA LYS A 224 58.19 8.04 46.54
C LYS A 224 59.65 8.41 46.75
N THR A 225 60.24 9.17 45.83
CA THR A 225 61.63 9.63 45.95
C THR A 225 61.79 10.64 47.09
N GLN A 226 60.85 11.57 47.25
CA GLN A 226 60.83 12.52 48.37
C GLN A 226 60.62 11.82 49.73
N SER A 227 59.69 10.88 49.81
CA SER A 227 59.44 10.07 51.00
C SER A 227 60.68 9.29 51.41
N ARG A 228 61.38 8.63 50.47
CA ARG A 228 62.67 7.96 50.77
C ARG A 228 63.71 8.92 51.34
N ARG A 229 63.82 10.14 50.80
CA ARG A 229 64.74 11.17 51.34
C ARG A 229 64.34 11.63 52.74
N PHE A 230 63.03 11.75 53.00
CA PHE A 230 62.52 12.12 54.30
C PHE A 230 62.78 11.03 55.34
N VAL A 231 62.43 9.77 55.03
CA VAL A 231 62.68 8.60 55.89
C VAL A 231 64.16 8.41 56.15
N ALA A 232 65.03 8.58 55.15
CA ALA A 232 66.48 8.50 55.35
C ALA A 232 67.00 9.61 56.28
N ARG A 233 66.37 10.79 56.27
CA ARG A 233 66.73 11.91 57.13
C ARG A 233 66.24 11.68 58.58
N THR A 234 65.02 11.19 58.76
CA THR A 234 64.46 10.89 60.10
C THR A 234 65.07 9.64 60.74
N ALA A 235 65.43 8.62 59.96
CA ALA A 235 66.13 7.44 60.46
C ALA A 235 67.55 7.75 60.99
N GLN A 236 68.12 8.90 60.60
CA GLN A 236 69.45 9.33 61.08
C GLN A 236 69.38 10.09 62.41
N GLU A 237 68.20 10.59 62.82
CA GLU A 237 68.01 11.39 64.04
C GLU A 237 67.44 10.62 65.23
N PHE A 238 66.89 9.41 65.04
CA PHE A 238 66.35 8.61 66.13
C PHE A 238 66.88 7.17 66.10
N GLN A 239 68.00 6.92 66.79
CA GLN A 239 68.28 5.59 67.33
C GLN A 239 67.30 5.36 68.49
N LEU A 240 66.09 4.91 68.17
CA LEU A 240 65.15 4.43 69.16
C LEU A 240 65.63 3.06 69.66
N GLU A 241 66.09 3.01 70.90
CA GLU A 241 66.19 1.76 71.67
C GLU A 241 64.83 1.07 71.64
N GLU A 242 64.81 -0.23 71.32
CA GLU A 242 63.60 -1.05 71.29
C GLU A 242 62.86 -0.96 72.64
N PRO A 243 61.66 -0.35 72.70
CA PRO A 243 60.87 -0.39 73.91
C PRO A 243 60.28 -1.80 74.03
N VAL A 244 60.89 -2.61 74.88
CA VAL A 244 60.32 -3.85 75.36
C VAL A 244 59.04 -3.48 76.14
N ASN A 245 57.88 -3.88 75.58
CA ASN A 245 56.51 -3.69 76.10
C ASN A 245 55.87 -2.31 75.83
N ASP A 246 55.59 -2.00 74.58
CA ASP A 246 54.73 -0.86 74.21
C ASP A 246 53.25 -1.31 74.04
N PRO A 247 52.31 -0.90 74.92
CA PRO A 247 50.90 -1.33 74.88
C PRO A 247 50.16 -1.00 73.56
N LEU A 248 50.69 -0.08 72.76
CA LEU A 248 50.14 0.29 71.46
C LEU A 248 50.38 -0.77 70.39
N LEU A 249 51.48 -1.54 70.49
CA LEU A 249 51.74 -2.69 69.62
C LEU A 249 50.79 -3.85 69.94
N ASP A 250 50.39 -4.02 71.20
CA ASP A 250 49.35 -4.98 71.59
C ASP A 250 47.98 -4.59 71.02
N ALA A 251 47.62 -3.30 71.05
CA ALA A 251 46.35 -2.84 70.48
C ALA A 251 46.27 -3.01 68.96
N LEU A 252 47.37 -2.78 68.24
CA LEU A 252 47.44 -3.02 66.78
C LEU A 252 47.44 -4.52 66.44
N SER A 253 48.13 -5.33 67.23
CA SER A 253 48.09 -6.80 67.09
C SER A 253 46.67 -7.33 67.34
N PHE A 254 45.96 -6.78 68.32
CA PHE A 254 44.57 -7.12 68.61
C PHE A 254 43.63 -6.72 67.46
N LEU A 255 43.87 -5.56 66.84
CA LEU A 255 43.11 -5.11 65.66
C LEU A 255 43.38 -5.98 64.44
N GLU A 256 44.62 -6.46 64.28
CA GLU A 256 45.01 -7.36 63.18
C GLU A 256 44.35 -8.74 63.34
N VAL A 257 44.34 -9.28 64.57
CA VAL A 257 43.67 -10.54 64.92
C VAL A 257 42.16 -10.46 64.65
N HIS A 258 41.48 -9.40 65.09
CA HIS A 258 40.05 -9.24 64.81
C HIS A 258 39.76 -8.89 63.35
N GLY A 259 40.70 -8.26 62.65
CA GLY A 259 40.62 -8.03 61.21
C GLY A 259 40.69 -9.33 60.39
N SER A 260 41.39 -10.36 60.85
CA SER A 260 41.34 -11.71 60.25
C SER A 260 40.00 -12.40 60.47
N GLU A 261 39.47 -12.38 61.70
CA GLU A 261 38.18 -12.99 62.02
C GLU A 261 37.03 -12.33 61.23
N ALA A 262 37.06 -11.00 61.09
CA ALA A 262 36.08 -10.28 60.27
C ALA A 262 36.16 -10.66 58.78
N ARG A 263 37.38 -10.84 58.24
CA ARG A 263 37.57 -11.27 56.85
C ARG A 263 37.05 -12.69 56.63
N GLU A 264 37.36 -13.60 57.55
CA GLU A 264 36.85 -14.98 57.49
C GLU A 264 35.31 -15.02 57.59
N GLY A 265 34.71 -14.21 58.46
CA GLY A 265 33.26 -14.08 58.56
C GLY A 265 32.61 -13.58 57.27
N ILE A 266 33.24 -12.61 56.58
CA ILE A 266 32.75 -12.10 55.28
C ILE A 266 32.86 -13.17 54.20
N ASP A 267 33.95 -13.94 54.17
CA ASP A 267 34.14 -15.02 53.20
C ASP A 267 33.14 -16.17 53.42
N GLN A 268 32.87 -16.54 54.68
CA GLN A 268 31.83 -17.51 55.02
C GLN A 268 30.43 -17.02 54.63
N ALA A 269 30.12 -15.73 54.89
CA ALA A 269 28.86 -15.12 54.47
C ALA A 269 28.71 -15.10 52.95
N LYS A 270 29.78 -14.77 52.21
CA LYS A 270 29.81 -14.83 50.75
C LYS A 270 29.51 -16.25 50.26
N ALA A 271 30.19 -17.25 50.80
CA ALA A 271 29.96 -18.65 50.43
C ALA A 271 28.52 -19.11 50.70
N GLY A 272 27.93 -18.69 51.82
CA GLY A 272 26.53 -18.96 52.16
C GLY A 272 25.55 -18.34 51.15
N LEU A 273 25.71 -17.05 50.84
CA LEU A 273 24.85 -16.35 49.88
C LEU A 273 25.00 -16.90 48.45
N SER A 274 26.22 -17.26 48.04
CA SER A 274 26.51 -17.83 46.72
C SER A 274 25.81 -19.17 46.53
N ARG A 275 25.79 -20.03 47.57
CA ARG A 275 25.03 -21.30 47.55
C ARG A 275 23.52 -21.09 47.40
N LEU A 276 22.99 -20.01 47.96
CA LEU A 276 21.56 -19.70 47.91
C LEU A 276 21.16 -19.00 46.61
N PHE A 277 22.09 -18.34 45.92
CA PHE A 277 21.81 -17.49 44.77
C PHE A 277 21.06 -18.20 43.62
N PRO A 278 21.46 -19.41 43.14
CA PRO A 278 20.77 -20.09 42.05
C PRO A 278 19.33 -20.47 42.37
N TYR A 279 19.00 -20.67 43.65
CA TYR A 279 17.65 -21.02 44.09
C TYR A 279 16.69 -19.84 44.00
N PHE A 280 17.20 -18.62 44.22
CA PHE A 280 16.39 -17.39 44.15
C PHE A 280 16.42 -16.74 42.77
N PHE A 281 17.50 -16.92 42.02
CA PHE A 281 17.70 -16.30 40.72
C PHE A 281 18.16 -17.31 39.65
N PRO A 282 17.32 -18.29 39.27
CA PRO A 282 17.71 -19.41 38.40
C PRO A 282 18.12 -19.04 36.97
N LYS A 283 18.01 -17.76 36.60
CA LYS A 283 18.34 -17.22 35.27
C LYS A 283 19.30 -16.03 35.31
N LYS A 284 19.87 -15.70 36.47
CA LYS A 284 20.87 -14.63 36.60
C LYS A 284 22.22 -15.24 36.91
N GLU A 285 23.27 -14.65 36.36
CA GLU A 285 24.64 -15.00 36.74
C GLU A 285 24.94 -14.44 38.13
N GLU A 286 25.75 -15.18 38.90
CA GLU A 286 26.16 -14.79 40.25
C GLU A 286 27.07 -13.55 40.20
N PRO A 287 26.77 -12.49 40.97
CA PRO A 287 27.63 -11.30 41.01
C PRO A 287 29.04 -11.60 41.54
N ALA A 288 30.07 -11.06 40.89
CA ALA A 288 31.46 -11.32 41.25
C ALA A 288 31.87 -10.73 42.63
N THR A 289 31.21 -9.66 43.07
CA THR A 289 31.53 -8.97 44.33
C THR A 289 30.52 -9.31 45.45
N PHE A 290 30.99 -9.39 46.70
CA PHE A 290 30.13 -9.64 47.86
C PHE A 290 29.07 -8.55 48.04
N LEU A 291 29.40 -7.28 47.75
CA LEU A 291 28.47 -6.17 47.89
C LEU A 291 27.32 -6.28 46.88
N ASP A 292 27.60 -6.66 45.64
CA ASP A 292 26.57 -6.83 44.61
C ASP A 292 25.72 -8.07 44.87
N LEU A 293 26.36 -9.14 45.37
CA LEU A 293 25.65 -10.33 45.86
C LEU A 293 24.70 -9.95 47.01
N ALA A 294 25.17 -9.24 48.03
CA ALA A 294 24.33 -8.78 49.15
C ALA A 294 23.22 -7.81 48.71
N LYS A 295 23.51 -6.92 47.73
CA LYS A 295 22.50 -6.01 47.16
C LYS A 295 21.41 -6.75 46.38
N SER A 296 21.75 -7.85 45.70
CA SER A 296 20.77 -8.67 44.99
C SER A 296 19.70 -9.26 45.92
N PHE A 297 20.04 -9.51 47.18
CA PHE A 297 19.10 -9.93 48.23
C PHE A 297 18.38 -8.78 48.93
N ASN A 298 18.83 -7.53 48.76
CA ASN A 298 18.29 -6.33 49.42
C ASN A 298 17.55 -5.38 48.47
N SER A 299 17.47 -5.67 47.17
CA SER A 299 16.78 -4.79 46.23
C SER A 299 15.27 -4.78 46.51
N ALA A 300 14.69 -3.60 46.73
CA ALA A 300 13.27 -3.41 47.01
C ALA A 300 12.31 -3.91 45.91
N GLU A 301 12.85 -4.25 44.73
CA GLU A 301 12.13 -4.82 43.59
C GLU A 301 12.10 -6.36 43.59
N ASP A 302 12.43 -7.00 44.71
CA ASP A 302 12.49 -8.46 44.77
C ASP A 302 11.09 -9.10 44.78
N LEU A 303 10.70 -9.61 43.61
CA LEU A 303 9.50 -10.40 43.38
C LEU A 303 9.42 -11.63 44.31
N GLY A 304 10.58 -12.19 44.73
CA GLY A 304 10.67 -13.34 45.62
C GLY A 304 10.43 -12.99 47.09
N LEU A 305 10.83 -11.80 47.53
CA LEU A 305 10.49 -11.27 48.85
C LEU A 305 9.02 -10.88 48.90
N LYS A 306 8.49 -10.25 47.84
CA LYS A 306 7.07 -9.94 47.69
C LYS A 306 6.22 -11.20 47.70
N MET A 307 6.60 -12.25 46.95
CA MET A 307 5.89 -13.53 46.99
C MET A 307 5.98 -14.23 48.34
N ARG A 308 7.10 -14.13 49.07
CA ARG A 308 7.19 -14.70 50.42
C ARG A 308 6.42 -13.89 51.46
N GLN A 309 6.40 -12.58 51.36
CA GLN A 309 5.55 -11.73 52.20
C GLN A 309 4.06 -11.96 51.90
N GLU A 310 3.68 -12.10 50.63
CA GLU A 310 2.31 -12.44 50.23
C GLU A 310 1.93 -13.85 50.68
N ASN A 311 2.78 -14.87 50.49
CA ASN A 311 2.50 -16.23 50.96
C ASN A 311 2.46 -16.32 52.50
N MET A 312 3.32 -15.59 53.21
CA MET A 312 3.30 -15.52 54.66
C MET A 312 2.07 -14.75 55.15
N LYS A 313 1.66 -13.68 54.46
CA LYS A 313 0.41 -12.95 54.73
C LYS A 313 -0.80 -13.86 54.52
N VAL A 314 -0.86 -14.62 53.42
CA VAL A 314 -1.95 -15.59 53.16
C VAL A 314 -1.97 -16.68 54.22
N ALA A 315 -0.83 -17.19 54.66
CA ALA A 315 -0.77 -18.19 55.73
C ALA A 315 -1.22 -17.62 57.09
N VAL A 316 -0.80 -16.40 57.43
CA VAL A 316 -1.23 -15.70 58.66
C VAL A 316 -2.73 -15.39 58.60
N GLU A 317 -3.24 -14.87 57.49
CA GLU A 317 -4.67 -14.58 57.30
C GLU A 317 -5.52 -15.86 57.33
N SER A 318 -5.05 -16.95 56.72
CA SER A 318 -5.72 -18.25 56.77
C SER A 318 -5.74 -18.83 58.20
N THR A 319 -4.65 -18.65 58.95
CA THR A 319 -4.57 -19.09 60.35
C THR A 319 -5.46 -18.23 61.24
N VAL A 320 -5.49 -16.91 61.05
CA VAL A 320 -6.39 -15.98 61.75
C VAL A 320 -7.85 -16.31 61.43
N ALA A 321 -8.18 -16.64 60.19
CA ALA A 321 -9.52 -17.07 59.78
C ALA A 321 -9.92 -18.39 60.44
N LEU A 322 -9.04 -19.40 60.45
CA LEU A 322 -9.26 -20.69 61.13
C LEU A 322 -9.43 -20.51 62.66
N VAL A 323 -8.66 -19.59 63.26
CA VAL A 323 -8.76 -19.27 64.68
C VAL A 323 -10.07 -18.54 64.98
N ALA A 324 -10.49 -17.59 64.13
CA ALA A 324 -11.75 -16.88 64.28
C ALA A 324 -12.97 -17.81 64.17
N ASP A 325 -12.92 -18.80 63.27
CA ASP A 325 -13.99 -19.79 63.10
C ASP A 325 -14.07 -20.79 64.28
N SER A 326 -12.95 -21.07 64.94
CA SER A 326 -12.92 -22.01 66.07
C SER A 326 -13.50 -21.46 67.39
N ARG A 327 -13.89 -20.17 67.43
CA ARG A 327 -14.39 -19.44 68.62
C ARG A 327 -13.50 -19.54 69.88
N GLN A 328 -12.24 -19.94 69.73
CA GLN A 328 -11.29 -19.97 70.84
C GLN A 328 -10.66 -18.60 71.01
N THR A 329 -10.77 -18.02 72.20
CA THR A 329 -10.05 -16.79 72.58
C THR A 329 -8.58 -17.11 72.79
N ILE A 330 -7.75 -16.82 71.80
CA ILE A 330 -6.29 -16.92 71.91
C ILE A 330 -5.77 -15.63 72.56
N ASP A 331 -5.11 -15.77 73.71
CA ASP A 331 -4.41 -14.68 74.39
C ASP A 331 -3.02 -14.47 73.74
N TRP A 332 -3.00 -13.59 72.74
CA TRP A 332 -1.80 -13.28 71.96
C TRP A 332 -0.65 -12.70 72.80
N MET A 333 -0.94 -12.08 73.95
CA MET A 333 0.11 -11.59 74.84
C MET A 333 0.89 -12.75 75.47
N LYS A 334 0.21 -13.81 75.88
CA LYS A 334 0.87 -14.97 76.48
C LYS A 334 1.80 -15.69 75.50
N LEU A 335 1.38 -15.80 74.23
CA LEU A 335 2.17 -16.44 73.17
C LEU A 335 3.47 -15.69 72.81
N ILE A 336 3.44 -14.35 72.93
CA ILE A 336 4.59 -13.50 72.64
C ILE A 336 5.59 -13.53 73.80
N PHE A 337 5.13 -13.57 75.05
CA PHE A 337 6.02 -13.53 76.22
C PHE A 337 6.67 -14.88 76.57
N ASP A 338 6.03 -16.01 76.25
CA ASP A 338 6.57 -17.34 76.56
C ASP A 338 7.80 -17.71 75.68
N ASN A 339 8.01 -17.05 74.53
CA ASN A 339 9.18 -17.26 73.65
C ASN A 339 10.38 -16.34 73.95
N TYR A 340 10.22 -15.35 74.82
CA TYR A 340 11.26 -14.36 75.16
C TYR A 340 11.64 -14.37 76.65
N SER A 341 11.44 -15.50 77.35
CA SER A 341 12.03 -15.63 78.68
C SER A 341 13.56 -15.77 78.57
N PRO A 342 14.34 -14.91 79.23
CA PRO A 342 15.80 -14.95 79.16
C PRO A 342 16.34 -16.23 79.81
N ILE A 343 17.31 -16.84 79.14
CA ILE A 343 18.21 -17.87 79.68
C ILE A 343 18.85 -17.30 80.95
N PRO A 344 18.91 -18.05 82.07
CA PRO A 344 19.51 -17.54 83.31
C PRO A 344 21.04 -17.43 83.14
N ASP A 345 21.58 -16.24 83.41
CA ASP A 345 23.02 -15.97 83.37
C ASP A 345 23.81 -16.83 84.39
N PRO A 346 25.04 -17.26 84.06
CA PRO A 346 25.97 -17.84 85.03
C PRO A 346 26.58 -16.76 85.94
N PRO A 347 27.09 -17.12 87.13
CA PRO A 347 27.51 -16.15 88.13
C PRO A 347 28.93 -15.67 87.85
N GLU A 348 29.11 -14.37 87.55
CA GLU A 348 30.43 -13.76 87.52
C GLU A 348 30.67 -12.82 88.71
N VAL A 349 31.79 -13.13 89.35
CA VAL A 349 32.42 -12.48 90.47
C VAL A 349 33.22 -11.27 89.94
N PHE A 350 33.05 -10.14 90.63
CA PHE A 350 33.90 -8.92 90.69
C PHE A 350 35.44 -9.15 90.50
N PRO A 351 36.29 -8.10 90.26
CA PRO A 351 36.15 -6.76 90.82
C PRO A 351 36.65 -5.52 90.04
N SER A 352 36.11 -4.41 90.54
CA SER A 352 36.57 -3.03 90.47
C SER A 352 38.01 -2.82 91.00
N SER A 353 38.80 -2.00 90.29
CA SER A 353 39.86 -1.17 90.88
C SER A 353 40.11 0.04 89.95
N LEU A 354 40.11 1.33 90.34
CA LEU A 354 40.80 2.14 91.36
C LEU A 354 41.95 3.00 90.75
N ALA A 355 41.63 4.28 90.52
CA ALA A 355 42.45 5.50 90.65
C ALA A 355 43.80 5.68 89.90
N LYS A 356 43.99 6.85 89.25
CA LYS A 356 44.82 7.95 89.82
C LYS A 356 44.83 9.25 88.99
N LYS A 357 44.71 10.35 89.71
CA LYS A 357 45.05 11.74 89.34
C LYS A 357 46.52 11.87 88.98
N SER A 358 46.83 12.69 87.98
CA SER A 358 48.09 13.43 87.89
C SER A 358 47.80 14.84 87.39
N SER A 359 48.15 15.81 88.23
CA SER A 359 48.08 17.25 87.99
C SER A 359 49.47 17.77 87.66
N VAL A 360 49.64 18.42 86.51
CA VAL A 360 50.79 19.29 86.21
C VAL A 360 50.23 20.61 85.66
N PRO A 361 50.52 21.77 86.27
CA PRO A 361 50.10 23.05 85.76
C PRO A 361 51.21 23.59 84.83
N VAL A 362 50.89 23.81 83.56
CA VAL A 362 51.69 24.64 82.67
C VAL A 362 50.82 25.83 82.27
N ASN A 363 51.10 26.96 82.90
CA ASN A 363 50.68 28.28 82.45
C ASN A 363 51.50 28.62 81.20
N LEU A 364 50.82 28.83 80.06
CA LEU A 364 51.35 29.52 78.90
C LEU A 364 50.19 30.17 78.15
N ASP A 365 50.00 31.44 78.51
CA ASP A 365 49.55 32.58 77.72
C ASP A 365 48.31 32.46 76.82
N ASP A 366 47.28 33.16 77.31
CA ASP A 366 46.20 33.81 76.58
C ASP A 366 46.61 34.36 75.21
N SER A 367 46.08 33.77 74.15
CA SER A 367 45.66 34.50 72.94
C SER A 367 44.72 33.69 72.05
N SER A 368 43.52 34.25 71.88
CA SER A 368 42.52 33.99 70.82
C SER A 368 41.89 32.59 70.70
N SER A 369 41.26 32.07 71.76
CA SER A 369 40.45 30.84 71.72
C SER A 369 38.98 31.03 71.29
N VAL A 370 38.62 32.19 70.73
CA VAL A 370 37.21 32.59 70.56
C VAL A 370 36.57 32.15 69.23
N ASP A 371 37.29 31.63 68.23
CA ASP A 371 36.70 31.51 66.87
C ASP A 371 36.47 30.09 66.32
N LEU A 372 36.97 29.04 66.98
CA LEU A 372 36.86 27.66 66.46
C LEU A 372 35.41 27.14 66.40
N THR A 373 34.51 27.66 67.22
CA THR A 373 33.10 27.23 67.22
C THR A 373 32.31 27.78 66.05
N GLU A 374 32.67 28.95 65.51
CA GLU A 374 32.00 29.50 64.32
C GLU A 374 32.52 28.85 63.04
N GLU A 375 33.82 28.59 62.93
CA GLU A 375 34.38 27.81 61.81
C GLU A 375 33.72 26.42 61.69
N LEU A 376 33.44 25.77 62.84
CA LEU A 376 32.80 24.44 62.85
C LEU A 376 31.32 24.50 62.42
N LYS A 377 30.61 25.59 62.73
CA LYS A 377 29.24 25.82 62.22
C LYS A 377 29.27 26.10 60.72
N GLU A 378 30.21 26.91 60.25
CA GLU A 378 30.37 27.21 58.83
C GLU A 378 30.70 25.95 58.02
N LEU A 379 31.63 25.11 58.50
CA LEU A 379 31.93 23.81 57.89
C LEU A 379 30.71 22.89 57.84
N ARG A 380 29.87 22.90 58.88
CA ARG A 380 28.65 22.08 58.92
C ARG A 380 27.61 22.57 57.89
N VAL A 381 27.50 23.90 57.70
CA VAL A 381 26.65 24.50 56.65
C VAL A 381 27.19 24.18 55.26
N GLN A 382 28.50 24.30 55.05
CA GLN A 382 29.15 23.94 53.79
C GLN A 382 28.95 22.45 53.45
N LEU A 383 29.12 21.55 54.43
CA LEU A 383 28.90 20.12 54.25
C LEU A 383 27.45 19.80 53.88
N GLN A 384 26.47 20.47 54.50
CA GLN A 384 25.07 20.31 54.12
C GLN A 384 24.77 20.86 52.73
N SER A 385 25.42 21.97 52.33
CA SER A 385 25.31 22.52 50.97
C SER A 385 25.85 21.54 49.93
N VAL A 386 27.06 21.01 50.14
CA VAL A 386 27.68 20.01 49.25
C VAL A 386 26.84 18.74 49.17
N LYS A 387 26.28 18.27 50.29
CA LYS A 387 25.36 17.12 50.31
C LYS A 387 24.12 17.35 49.45
N LYS A 388 23.51 18.54 49.52
CA LYS A 388 22.35 18.91 48.69
C LYS A 388 22.72 18.98 47.21
N GLN A 389 23.85 19.60 46.88
CA GLN A 389 24.34 19.66 45.49
C GLN A 389 24.62 18.26 44.92
N SER A 390 25.25 17.39 45.71
CA SER A 390 25.51 15.99 45.31
C SER A 390 24.21 15.22 45.06
N LEU A 391 23.16 15.47 45.85
CA LEU A 391 21.88 14.78 45.69
C LEU A 391 21.16 15.23 44.41
N ILE A 392 21.16 16.54 44.13
CA ILE A 392 20.63 17.09 42.87
C ILE A 392 21.36 16.50 41.66
N LEU A 393 22.69 16.38 41.74
CA LEU A 393 23.50 15.86 40.63
C LEU A 393 23.26 14.37 40.40
N MET A 394 23.06 13.57 41.46
CA MET A 394 22.65 12.17 41.32
C MET A 394 21.25 12.02 40.72
N GLU A 395 20.31 12.88 41.10
CA GLU A 395 18.94 12.85 40.59
C GLU A 395 18.90 13.22 39.10
N GLN A 396 19.65 14.25 38.70
CA GLN A 396 19.84 14.58 37.28
C GLN A 396 20.50 13.44 36.50
N SER A 397 21.50 12.77 37.07
CA SER A 397 22.13 11.61 36.44
C SER A 397 21.15 10.45 36.26
N ARG A 398 20.27 10.23 37.24
CA ARG A 398 19.22 9.19 37.16
C ARG A 398 18.21 9.52 36.07
N GLU A 399 17.70 10.75 36.03
CA GLU A 399 16.77 11.19 34.99
C GLU A 399 17.39 11.10 33.59
N SER A 400 18.68 11.44 33.45
CA SER A 400 19.40 11.31 32.18
C SER A 400 19.50 9.85 31.74
N SER A 401 19.82 8.94 32.66
CA SER A 401 19.91 7.50 32.38
C SER A 401 18.55 6.90 32.01
N GLU A 402 17.46 7.32 32.68
CA GLU A 402 16.10 6.86 32.34
C GLU A 402 15.68 7.35 30.93
N LYS A 403 16.01 8.60 30.56
CA LYS A 403 15.75 9.13 29.21
C LYS A 403 16.53 8.38 28.13
N GLU A 404 17.80 8.06 28.38
CA GLU A 404 18.62 7.25 27.47
C GLU A 404 18.03 5.85 27.28
N LYS A 405 17.58 5.22 28.36
CA LYS A 405 16.92 3.90 28.29
C LYS A 405 15.63 3.93 27.47
N ILE A 406 14.82 4.98 27.61
CA ILE A 406 13.61 5.17 26.80
C ILE A 406 13.96 5.38 25.32
N ALA A 407 14.98 6.17 25.01
CA ALA A 407 15.43 6.41 23.64
C ALA A 407 15.96 5.12 22.98
N LEU A 408 16.71 4.29 23.73
CA LEU A 408 17.17 2.99 23.25
C LEU A 408 16.01 2.03 22.99
N GLN A 409 15.01 1.99 23.88
CA GLN A 409 13.82 1.17 23.66
C GLN A 409 13.07 1.60 22.40
N GLN A 410 12.85 2.90 22.20
CA GLN A 410 12.20 3.44 21.00
C GLN A 410 12.97 3.12 19.72
N ALA A 411 14.31 3.20 19.75
CA ALA A 411 15.15 2.82 18.62
C ALA A 411 15.03 1.32 18.30
N GLN A 412 14.91 0.47 19.32
CA GLN A 412 14.77 -0.96 19.13
C GLN A 412 13.40 -1.33 18.57
N ASP A 413 12.33 -0.69 19.05
CA ASP A 413 10.97 -0.87 18.51
C ASP A 413 10.93 -0.44 17.02
N ALA A 414 11.56 0.68 16.67
CA ALA A 414 11.66 1.15 15.29
C ALA A 414 12.44 0.18 14.38
N ILE A 415 13.47 -0.50 14.90
CA ILE A 415 14.17 -1.55 14.16
C ILE A 415 13.24 -2.74 13.93
N THR A 416 12.48 -3.17 14.93
CA THR A 416 11.54 -4.29 14.78
C THR A 416 10.42 -4.00 13.78
N ASP A 417 9.91 -2.77 13.75
CA ASP A 417 8.91 -2.34 12.77
C ASP A 417 9.49 -2.34 11.35
N LYS A 418 10.75 -1.91 11.19
CA LYS A 418 11.44 -1.95 9.90
C LYS A 418 11.66 -3.37 9.41
N ASP A 419 12.08 -4.28 10.28
CA ASP A 419 12.28 -5.70 9.93
C ASP A 419 10.96 -6.37 9.53
N ALA A 420 9.86 -6.02 10.20
CA ALA A 420 8.51 -6.47 9.83
C ALA A 420 8.10 -5.96 8.44
N ALA A 421 8.35 -4.69 8.13
CA ALA A 421 8.07 -4.11 6.82
C ALA A 421 8.90 -4.76 5.69
N VAL A 422 10.17 -5.07 5.95
CA VAL A 422 11.03 -5.80 5.01
C VAL A 422 10.50 -7.21 4.76
N ALA A 423 10.09 -7.93 5.81
CA ALA A 423 9.50 -9.26 5.66
C ALA A 423 8.19 -9.24 4.85
N GLU A 424 7.35 -8.20 5.03
CA GLU A 424 6.13 -8.03 4.22
C GLU A 424 6.45 -7.72 2.75
N ALA A 425 7.47 -6.90 2.49
CA ALA A 425 7.93 -6.61 1.13
C ALA A 425 8.47 -7.87 0.43
N ASP A 426 9.25 -8.70 1.12
CA ASP A 426 9.74 -9.98 0.59
C ASP A 426 8.60 -10.98 0.30
N ALA A 427 7.57 -11.00 1.16
CA ALA A 427 6.36 -11.79 0.95
C ALA A 427 5.54 -11.26 -0.25
N ALA A 428 5.49 -9.94 -0.46
CA ALA A 428 4.86 -9.35 -1.64
C ALA A 428 5.62 -9.70 -2.93
N ALA A 429 6.94 -9.58 -2.94
CA ALA A 429 7.78 -9.97 -4.09
C ALA A 429 7.64 -11.47 -4.42
N SER A 430 7.54 -12.32 -3.40
CA SER A 430 7.29 -13.76 -3.59
C SER A 430 5.92 -14.05 -4.22
N ARG A 431 4.88 -13.27 -3.86
CA ARG A 431 3.55 -13.37 -4.49
C ARG A 431 3.57 -12.95 -5.95
N GLU A 432 4.28 -11.88 -6.29
CA GLU A 432 4.43 -11.42 -7.68
C GLU A 432 5.18 -12.45 -8.53
N ASN A 433 6.30 -12.98 -8.03
CA ASN A 433 7.05 -14.03 -8.73
C ASN A 433 6.20 -15.29 -8.97
N SER A 434 5.37 -15.69 -7.99
CA SER A 434 4.43 -16.79 -8.15
C SER A 434 3.38 -16.51 -9.24
N MET A 435 2.87 -15.28 -9.32
CA MET A 435 1.93 -14.87 -10.37
C MET A 435 2.59 -14.88 -11.76
N LEU A 436 3.82 -14.39 -11.88
CA LEU A 436 4.58 -14.42 -13.13
C LEU A 436 4.85 -15.87 -13.59
N GLN A 437 5.11 -16.77 -12.65
CA GLN A 437 5.29 -18.18 -12.95
C GLN A 437 3.99 -18.82 -13.46
N LEU A 438 2.84 -18.54 -12.82
CA LEU A 438 1.54 -18.98 -13.31
C LEU A 438 1.22 -18.46 -14.72
N LEU A 439 1.56 -17.20 -15.02
CA LEU A 439 1.39 -16.63 -16.36
C LEU A 439 2.32 -17.29 -17.38
N THR A 440 3.54 -17.62 -16.97
CA THR A 440 4.51 -18.32 -17.82
C THR A 440 4.02 -19.73 -18.15
N ASP A 441 3.54 -20.48 -17.15
CA ASP A 441 3.00 -21.83 -17.32
C ASP A 441 1.75 -21.81 -18.25
N ALA A 442 0.84 -20.86 -18.02
CA ALA A 442 -0.33 -20.68 -18.89
C ALA A 442 0.06 -20.32 -20.34
N SER A 443 1.14 -19.55 -20.52
CA SER A 443 1.65 -19.23 -21.87
C SER A 443 2.27 -20.45 -22.56
N LEU A 444 2.89 -21.35 -21.80
CA LEU A 444 3.45 -22.60 -22.30
C LEU A 444 2.35 -23.55 -22.77
N ASP A 445 1.26 -23.66 -22.01
CA ASP A 445 0.09 -24.46 -22.40
C ASP A 445 -0.58 -23.90 -23.67
N MET A 446 -0.59 -22.58 -23.83
CA MET A 446 -1.07 -21.91 -25.04
C MET A 446 -0.12 -22.09 -26.24
N ALA A 447 1.17 -22.33 -26.03
CA ALA A 447 2.13 -22.53 -27.12
C ALA A 447 1.84 -23.83 -27.90
N ASP A 448 1.18 -24.82 -27.31
CA ASP A 448 0.75 -26.04 -28.03
C ASP A 448 -0.39 -25.75 -29.04
N VAL A 449 -1.12 -24.64 -28.87
CA VAL A 449 -2.04 -24.11 -29.90
C VAL A 449 -1.28 -23.70 -31.18
N GLY A 450 0.02 -23.41 -31.06
CA GLY A 450 0.92 -23.17 -32.18
C GLY A 450 1.01 -24.35 -33.17
N GLN A 451 0.69 -25.58 -32.76
CA GLN A 451 0.57 -26.72 -33.68
C GLN A 451 -0.80 -26.83 -34.36
N VAL A 452 -1.83 -26.21 -33.78
CA VAL A 452 -3.20 -26.24 -34.29
C VAL A 452 -3.35 -25.29 -35.49
N VAL A 453 -2.71 -24.11 -35.43
CA VAL A 453 -2.80 -23.10 -36.50
C VAL A 453 -2.24 -23.61 -37.84
N PRO A 454 -1.04 -24.23 -37.92
CA PRO A 454 -0.54 -24.83 -39.16
C PRO A 454 -1.45 -25.93 -39.70
N LYS A 455 -1.97 -26.82 -38.83
CA LYS A 455 -2.94 -27.86 -39.22
C LYS A 455 -4.24 -27.27 -39.78
N CYS A 456 -4.71 -26.15 -39.24
CA CYS A 456 -5.91 -25.46 -39.71
C CYS A 456 -5.67 -24.77 -41.06
N LEU A 457 -4.51 -24.11 -41.22
CA LEU A 457 -4.08 -23.50 -42.48
C LEU A 457 -3.89 -24.54 -43.59
N GLU A 458 -3.36 -25.72 -43.27
CA GLU A 458 -3.23 -26.82 -44.23
C GLU A 458 -4.61 -27.34 -44.68
N LYS A 459 -5.56 -27.47 -43.75
CA LYS A 459 -6.97 -27.83 -44.08
C LYS A 459 -7.64 -26.76 -44.95
N MET A 460 -7.42 -25.47 -44.65
CA MET A 460 -7.94 -24.35 -45.45
C MET A 460 -7.34 -24.34 -46.86
N SER A 461 -6.03 -24.58 -47.00
CA SER A 461 -5.35 -24.70 -48.30
C SER A 461 -5.91 -25.85 -49.14
N LYS A 462 -6.21 -27.00 -48.53
CA LYS A 462 -6.86 -28.14 -49.19
C LYS A 462 -8.27 -27.78 -49.68
N ARG A 463 -9.06 -27.04 -48.89
CA ARG A 463 -10.39 -26.56 -49.31
C ARG A 463 -10.32 -25.54 -50.45
N LYS A 464 -9.35 -24.61 -50.40
CA LYS A 464 -9.18 -23.58 -51.44
C LYS A 464 -8.83 -24.18 -52.80
N ARG A 465 -8.01 -25.24 -52.82
CA ARG A 465 -7.73 -26.03 -54.04
C ARG A 465 -8.96 -26.73 -54.63
N ASN A 466 -9.93 -27.10 -53.80
CA ASN A 466 -11.18 -27.70 -54.28
C ASN A 466 -12.15 -26.64 -54.81
N PHE A 467 -12.12 -25.41 -54.31
CA PHE A 467 -12.97 -24.32 -54.81
C PHE A 467 -12.61 -23.88 -56.23
N GLY A 468 -11.32 -23.84 -56.60
CA GLY A 468 -10.92 -23.50 -57.96
C GLY A 468 -11.49 -24.44 -59.03
N LYS A 469 -11.71 -25.72 -58.70
CA LYS A 469 -12.37 -26.68 -59.61
C LYS A 469 -13.83 -26.33 -59.90
N TYR A 470 -14.51 -25.63 -59.00
CA TYR A 470 -15.89 -25.19 -59.21
C TYR A 470 -15.93 -23.87 -59.98
N ASP A 471 -14.98 -22.97 -59.76
CA ASP A 471 -14.86 -21.74 -60.54
C ASP A 471 -14.64 -22.04 -62.04
N ASP A 472 -13.81 -23.04 -62.37
CA ASP A 472 -13.58 -23.48 -63.76
C ASP A 472 -14.86 -24.01 -64.45
N ILE A 473 -15.85 -24.46 -63.68
CA ILE A 473 -17.12 -25.00 -64.21
C ILE A 473 -18.22 -23.94 -64.22
N VAL A 474 -18.24 -23.05 -63.23
CA VAL A 474 -19.33 -22.08 -63.02
C VAL A 474 -19.09 -20.78 -63.79
N THR A 475 -17.84 -20.36 -63.96
CA THR A 475 -17.49 -19.10 -64.65
C THR A 475 -18.00 -19.05 -66.10
N PRO A 476 -17.82 -20.11 -66.93
CA PRO A 476 -18.31 -20.09 -68.31
C PRO A 476 -19.84 -19.98 -68.40
N VAL A 477 -20.55 -20.63 -67.47
CA VAL A 477 -22.03 -20.60 -67.42
C VAL A 477 -22.53 -19.21 -67.02
N ALA A 478 -21.84 -18.55 -66.09
CA ALA A 478 -22.18 -17.19 -65.69
C ALA A 478 -21.89 -16.17 -66.81
N GLU A 479 -20.80 -16.36 -67.55
CA GLU A 479 -20.46 -15.56 -68.73
C GLU A 479 -21.52 -15.71 -69.83
N ASP A 480 -21.92 -16.94 -70.18
CA ASP A 480 -22.99 -17.21 -71.15
C ASP A 480 -24.33 -16.56 -70.76
N MET A 481 -24.68 -16.60 -69.47
CA MET A 481 -25.91 -15.97 -68.96
C MET A 481 -25.86 -14.43 -69.05
N MET A 482 -24.70 -13.83 -68.80
CA MET A 482 -24.52 -12.37 -68.95
C MET A 482 -24.58 -11.94 -70.40
N ASP A 483 -23.98 -12.70 -71.32
CA ASP A 483 -24.04 -12.42 -72.75
C ASP A 483 -25.46 -12.52 -73.29
N GLU A 484 -26.26 -13.49 -72.85
CA GLU A 484 -27.65 -13.64 -73.28
C GLU A 484 -28.55 -12.50 -72.75
N LEU A 485 -28.31 -12.02 -71.53
CA LEU A 485 -29.00 -10.85 -70.97
C LEU A 485 -28.68 -9.57 -71.76
N LEU A 486 -27.41 -9.35 -72.05
CA LEU A 486 -26.96 -8.21 -72.86
C LEU A 486 -27.51 -8.29 -74.30
N ARG A 487 -27.61 -9.50 -74.86
CA ARG A 487 -28.21 -9.74 -76.17
C ARG A 487 -29.70 -9.42 -76.17
N MET A 488 -30.47 -9.87 -75.18
CA MET A 488 -31.89 -9.53 -75.04
C MET A 488 -32.09 -8.01 -74.94
N ASP A 489 -31.29 -7.31 -74.14
CA ASP A 489 -31.37 -5.85 -74.01
C ASP A 489 -31.07 -5.17 -75.35
N SER A 490 -30.03 -5.61 -76.06
CA SER A 490 -29.70 -5.05 -77.38
C SER A 490 -30.83 -5.24 -78.41
N GLU A 491 -31.47 -6.41 -78.44
CA GLU A 491 -32.64 -6.65 -79.32
C GLU A 491 -33.86 -5.82 -78.90
N PHE A 492 -34.04 -5.61 -77.59
CA PHE A 492 -35.10 -4.78 -77.03
C PHE A 492 -34.94 -3.30 -77.43
N PHE A 493 -33.69 -2.79 -77.46
CA PHE A 493 -33.40 -1.42 -77.89
C PHE A 493 -33.49 -1.24 -79.42
N VAL A 494 -33.07 -2.24 -80.22
CA VAL A 494 -33.12 -2.15 -81.70
C VAL A 494 -34.55 -2.23 -82.24
N LYS A 495 -35.48 -2.92 -81.56
CA LYS A 495 -36.89 -3.04 -82.00
C LYS A 495 -37.80 -1.85 -81.62
N GLY A 496 -37.26 -0.77 -81.04
CA GLY A 496 -37.88 0.55 -81.10
C GLY A 496 -39.27 0.71 -80.46
N SER A 497 -39.59 -0.01 -79.38
CA SER A 497 -40.93 0.05 -78.74
C SER A 497 -41.01 0.98 -77.50
N TYR A 498 -39.96 1.75 -77.20
CA TYR A 498 -39.99 2.66 -76.03
C TYR A 498 -40.81 3.93 -76.27
N ALA A 499 -40.89 4.43 -77.51
CA ALA A 499 -41.58 5.68 -77.83
C ALA A 499 -43.11 5.57 -77.77
N GLU A 500 -43.68 4.38 -77.99
CA GLU A 500 -45.14 4.18 -78.02
C GLU A 500 -45.77 4.05 -76.62
N HIS A 501 -44.97 3.75 -75.59
CA HIS A 501 -45.48 3.62 -74.22
C HIS A 501 -45.40 4.90 -73.39
N SER A 502 -44.59 5.90 -73.79
CA SER A 502 -44.43 7.14 -73.02
C SER A 502 -45.43 8.26 -73.39
N THR A 503 -46.09 8.20 -74.54
CA THR A 503 -46.98 9.30 -75.02
C THR A 503 -48.45 9.13 -74.65
N ARG A 504 -48.86 8.03 -74.02
CA ARG A 504 -50.26 7.79 -73.65
C ARG A 504 -50.65 8.25 -72.23
N ALA A 505 -49.71 8.79 -71.45
CA ALA A 505 -49.94 9.23 -70.08
C ALA A 505 -49.96 10.77 -69.88
N VAL A 506 -49.89 11.56 -70.95
CA VAL A 506 -49.93 13.04 -70.87
C VAL A 506 -51.30 13.52 -71.34
N ASN A 507 -52.30 13.39 -70.48
CA ASN A 507 -53.55 14.15 -70.49
C ASN A 507 -54.25 13.91 -69.14
N ASN A 508 -53.74 14.52 -68.08
CA ASN A 508 -54.56 15.06 -66.99
C ASN A 508 -53.70 15.88 -66.02
N GLU A 509 -54.06 17.16 -65.97
CA GLU A 509 -53.93 18.10 -64.85
C GLU A 509 -52.53 18.63 -64.49
N HIS A 510 -52.34 19.88 -64.94
CA HIS A 510 -51.35 20.86 -64.50
C HIS A 510 -51.33 21.01 -62.97
N LEU A 511 -50.30 20.47 -62.31
CA LEU A 511 -49.93 20.85 -60.94
C LEU A 511 -48.81 21.90 -61.02
N THR A 512 -49.18 23.17 -60.94
CA THR A 512 -48.25 24.28 -60.72
C THR A 512 -47.83 24.34 -59.25
N ILE A 513 -46.55 24.63 -59.03
CA ILE A 513 -45.83 24.56 -57.75
C ILE A 513 -46.34 25.57 -56.71
N ASP A 514 -47.11 26.59 -57.12
CA ASP A 514 -47.63 27.64 -56.22
C ASP A 514 -48.74 27.16 -55.27
N ASN A 515 -49.33 25.96 -55.48
CA ASN A 515 -50.41 25.44 -54.63
C ASN A 515 -49.96 24.70 -53.36
N ILE A 516 -48.65 24.59 -53.09
CA ILE A 516 -48.12 23.87 -51.91
C ILE A 516 -47.79 24.82 -50.74
N LEU A 517 -47.74 26.14 -50.96
CA LEU A 517 -47.49 27.13 -49.90
C LEU A 517 -48.76 27.89 -49.54
N GLY A 518 -49.71 27.19 -48.92
CA GLY A 518 -50.89 27.78 -48.29
C GLY A 518 -50.71 27.98 -46.80
N ASN A 519 -50.59 29.24 -46.40
CA ASN A 519 -51.03 29.85 -45.13
C ASN A 519 -50.83 29.07 -43.82
N SER A 520 -49.77 29.44 -43.08
CA SER A 520 -49.77 29.70 -41.62
C SER A 520 -48.49 30.44 -41.27
#